data_AF-A0A4Z0EVL1-F1
#
_entry.id   AF-A0A4Z0EVL1-F1
#
_cell.length_a   1.000
_cell.length_b   1.000
_cell.length_c   1.000
_cell.angle_alpha   90.00
_cell.angle_beta   90.00
_cell.angle_gamma   90.00
#
_symmetry.space_group_name_H-M   'P 1'
#
loop_
_entity.id
_entity.type
_entity.pdbx_description
1 polymer ?
#
loop_
_entity_poly.entity_id
_entity_poly.type
_entity_poly.pdbx_seq_one_letter_code
_entity_poly.pdbx_strand_id
1 'polypeptide(L)'
;MRQPSIATDYWELRSAEKAHAQYGDRFWIPALIERQAIRRGQAARLIFDIEVDNAGKLEIQGERMYVIVSEKIGDIYIGILDNQPACSNFEDNVYLCMGAEVPFLAEHVIDIDDPPQDYVDWQLGQKPERVWPRQ
;
A
#
# COMPACT_ATOMS: atom_id res chain seq x y z
N MET A 1 1.44 -15.88 -1.23
CA MET A 1 0.72 -14.74 -1.83
C MET A 1 1.69 -13.95 -2.69
N ARG A 2 1.34 -13.70 -3.95
CA ARG A 2 2.17 -12.91 -4.86
C ARG A 2 2.12 -11.42 -4.52
N GLN A 3 3.23 -10.72 -4.77
CA GLN A 3 3.25 -9.25 -4.78
C GLN A 3 2.56 -8.73 -6.05
N PRO A 4 1.98 -7.51 -6.00
CA PRO A 4 1.53 -6.80 -7.19
C PRO A 4 2.73 -6.49 -8.10
N SER A 5 2.50 -6.50 -9.41
CA SER A 5 3.50 -6.06 -10.38
C SER A 5 2.85 -5.22 -11.47
N ILE A 6 3.59 -4.25 -12.02
CA ILE A 6 3.10 -3.44 -13.14
C ILE A 6 2.62 -4.33 -14.30
N ALA A 7 3.36 -5.39 -14.62
CA ALA A 7 3.06 -6.26 -15.77
C ALA A 7 1.71 -7.00 -15.67
N THR A 8 1.22 -7.26 -14.46
CA THR A 8 0.00 -8.06 -14.23
C THR A 8 -1.15 -7.26 -13.65
N ASP A 9 -0.83 -6.26 -12.83
CA ASP A 9 -1.79 -5.54 -12.02
C ASP A 9 -1.82 -4.05 -12.34
N TYR A 10 -0.91 -3.58 -13.21
CA TYR A 10 -0.74 -2.16 -13.55
C TYR A 10 -0.27 -1.29 -12.37
N TRP A 11 0.18 -1.93 -11.27
CA TRP A 11 0.81 -1.24 -10.15
C TRP A 11 1.75 -2.18 -9.40
N GLU A 12 2.70 -1.59 -8.67
CA GLU A 12 3.59 -2.29 -7.76
C GLU A 12 3.92 -1.43 -6.53
N LEU A 13 4.51 -2.06 -5.50
CA LEU A 13 5.00 -1.33 -4.34
C LEU A 13 6.50 -1.08 -4.48
N ARG A 14 6.90 0.18 -4.32
CA ARG A 14 8.30 0.56 -4.33
C ARG A 14 8.95 0.18 -3.00
N SER A 15 10.14 -0.43 -3.07
CA SER A 15 10.95 -0.74 -1.88
C SER A 15 11.45 0.55 -1.22
N ALA A 16 10.97 0.79 0.00
CA ALA A 16 11.40 1.88 0.86
C ALA A 16 12.88 1.73 1.25
N GLU A 17 13.34 0.49 1.43
CA GLU A 17 14.75 0.19 1.73
C GLU A 17 15.68 0.55 0.58
N LYS A 18 15.30 0.25 -0.68
CA LYS A 18 16.07 0.68 -1.85
C LYS A 18 16.11 2.21 -1.98
N ALA A 19 14.97 2.87 -1.76
CA ALA A 19 14.89 4.33 -1.79
C ALA A 19 15.77 4.96 -0.69
N HIS A 20 15.71 4.43 0.53
CA HIS A 20 16.56 4.89 1.63
C HIS A 20 18.04 4.65 1.34
N ALA A 21 18.43 3.49 0.82
CA ALA A 21 19.81 3.20 0.43
C ALA A 21 20.33 4.16 -0.66
N GLN A 22 19.47 4.59 -1.58
CA GLN A 22 19.82 5.53 -2.65
C GLN A 22 19.91 6.99 -2.17
N TYR A 23 18.97 7.44 -1.34
CA TYR A 23 18.82 8.85 -0.99
C TYR A 23 19.30 9.21 0.42
N GLY A 24 19.61 8.22 1.25
CA GLY A 24 20.03 8.35 2.65
C GLY A 24 18.97 9.05 3.48
N ASP A 25 19.43 9.94 4.37
CA ASP A 25 18.58 10.69 5.31
C ASP A 25 17.55 11.61 4.62
N ARG A 26 17.70 11.91 3.32
CA ARG A 26 16.67 12.63 2.55
C ARG A 26 15.42 11.80 2.29
N PHE A 27 15.51 10.49 2.51
CA PHE A 27 14.40 9.55 2.45
C PHE A 27 14.42 8.69 3.71
N TRP A 28 14.00 9.28 4.83
CA TRP A 28 13.90 8.57 6.10
C TRP A 28 12.81 7.47 6.04
N ILE A 29 13.05 6.35 6.72
CA ILE A 29 12.08 5.27 6.93
C ILE A 29 12.15 4.76 8.39
N PRO A 30 11.06 4.20 8.94
CA PRO A 30 11.08 3.59 10.27
C PRO A 30 12.08 2.42 10.37
N ALA A 31 12.54 2.12 11.59
CA ALA A 31 13.49 1.03 11.81
C ALA A 31 12.88 -0.32 11.41
N LEU A 32 13.71 -1.27 10.97
CA LEU A 32 13.23 -2.59 10.52
C LEU A 32 12.40 -3.30 11.61
N ILE A 33 12.82 -3.20 12.87
CA ILE A 33 12.10 -3.80 14.00
C ILE A 33 10.68 -3.24 14.15
N GLU A 34 10.47 -1.94 13.88
CA GLU A 34 9.17 -1.29 13.94
C GLU A 34 8.30 -1.75 12.76
N ARG A 35 8.87 -1.77 11.55
CA ARG A 35 8.19 -2.24 10.33
C ARG A 35 7.79 -3.72 10.40
N GLN A 36 8.57 -4.55 11.10
CA GLN A 36 8.27 -5.97 11.35
C GLN A 36 7.29 -6.19 12.51
N ALA A 37 7.03 -5.16 13.32
CA ALA A 37 6.17 -5.22 14.50
C ALA A 37 4.83 -4.48 14.33
N ILE A 38 4.50 -4.03 13.10
CA ILE A 38 3.21 -3.38 12.80
C ILE A 38 2.07 -4.33 13.18
N ARG A 39 1.08 -3.79 13.88
CA ARG A 39 -0.09 -4.52 14.39
C ARG A 39 -1.33 -4.24 13.55
N ARG A 40 -2.31 -5.15 13.60
CA ARG A 40 -3.65 -4.89 13.08
C ARG A 40 -4.20 -3.57 13.66
N GLY A 41 -4.75 -2.73 12.80
CA GLY A 41 -5.30 -1.42 13.12
C GLY A 41 -4.32 -0.26 12.99
N GLN A 42 -3.01 -0.50 12.97
CA GLN A 42 -2.05 0.55 12.65
C GLN A 42 -2.10 0.89 11.17
N ALA A 43 -1.81 2.14 10.84
CA ALA A 43 -1.67 2.59 9.47
C ALA A 43 -0.21 2.42 9.02
N ALA A 44 0.00 1.92 7.81
CA ALA A 44 1.31 1.90 7.16
C ALA A 44 1.24 2.77 5.91
N ARG A 45 2.18 3.71 5.76
CA ARG A 45 2.31 4.47 4.51
C ARG A 45 3.25 3.73 3.57
N LEU A 46 2.81 3.56 2.32
CA LEU A 46 3.53 2.85 1.28
C LEU A 46 3.74 3.77 0.06
N ILE A 47 4.61 3.37 -0.86
CA ILE A 47 4.75 4.00 -2.18
C ILE A 47 4.24 3.03 -3.24
N PHE A 48 3.28 3.50 -4.03
CA PHE A 48 2.70 2.78 -5.14
C PHE A 48 3.24 3.37 -6.43
N ASP A 49 3.83 2.53 -7.27
CA ASP A 49 4.15 2.87 -8.65
C ASP A 49 3.01 2.35 -9.53
N ILE A 50 2.26 3.25 -10.15
CA ILE A 50 1.01 2.96 -10.86
C ILE A 50 1.20 3.30 -12.33
N GLU A 51 0.93 2.35 -13.22
CA GLU A 51 0.88 2.59 -14.65
C GLU A 51 -0.44 3.28 -15.02
N VAL A 52 -0.32 4.43 -15.68
CA VAL A 52 -1.46 5.23 -16.12
C VAL A 52 -1.31 5.59 -17.59
N ASP A 53 -2.44 5.65 -18.29
CA ASP A 53 -2.51 6.19 -19.65
C ASP A 53 -2.62 7.73 -19.57
N ASN A 54 -1.58 8.40 -20.06
CA ASN A 54 -1.56 9.84 -20.22
C ASN A 54 -1.61 10.20 -21.72
N ALA A 55 -2.83 10.35 -22.24
CA ALA A 55 -3.10 10.72 -23.64
C ALA A 55 -2.47 9.78 -24.69
N GLY A 56 -2.60 8.48 -24.49
CA GLY A 56 -2.09 7.42 -25.35
C GLY A 56 -0.64 7.00 -25.04
N LYS A 57 -0.06 7.52 -23.96
CA LYS A 57 1.29 7.17 -23.50
C LYS A 57 1.21 6.58 -22.09
N LEU A 58 1.69 5.36 -21.94
CA LEU A 58 1.83 4.72 -20.63
C LEU A 58 2.97 5.37 -19.85
N GLU A 59 2.67 5.84 -18.64
CA GLU A 59 3.61 6.44 -17.70
C GLU A 59 3.45 5.83 -16.31
N ILE A 60 4.54 5.76 -15.54
CA ILE A 60 4.49 5.33 -14.14
C ILE A 60 4.39 6.56 -13.25
N GLN A 61 3.33 6.64 -12.46
CA GLN A 61 3.14 7.66 -11.44
C GLN A 61 3.32 7.08 -10.04
N GLY A 62 4.15 7.73 -9.23
CA GLY A 62 4.43 7.33 -7.86
C GLY A 62 3.52 8.05 -6.87
N GLU A 63 2.74 7.32 -6.09
CA GLU A 63 1.87 7.86 -5.05
C GLU A 63 2.22 7.33 -3.67
N ARG A 64 2.04 8.17 -2.64
CA ARG A 64 2.19 7.79 -1.23
C ARG A 64 0.81 7.67 -0.61
N MET A 65 0.49 6.47 -0.16
CA MET A 65 -0.87 6.14 0.28
C MET A 65 -0.82 5.34 1.56
N TYR A 66 -1.87 5.46 2.37
CA TYR A 66 -1.99 4.75 3.64
C TYR A 66 -2.82 3.49 3.46
N VAL A 67 -2.43 2.44 4.19
CA VAL A 67 -3.25 1.25 4.38
C VAL A 67 -3.47 1.02 5.87
N ILE A 68 -4.68 0.63 6.27
CA ILE A 68 -4.95 0.14 7.62
C ILE A 68 -4.66 -1.35 7.67
N VAL A 69 -3.70 -1.77 8.50
CA VAL A 69 -3.29 -3.18 8.58
C VAL A 69 -4.45 -4.02 9.10
N SER A 70 -4.89 -4.99 8.30
CA SER A 70 -5.95 -5.92 8.67
C SER A 70 -5.38 -7.22 9.23
N GLU A 71 -4.32 -7.77 8.64
CA GLU A 71 -3.73 -9.03 9.09
C GLU A 71 -2.27 -9.18 8.67
N LYS A 72 -1.60 -10.19 9.24
CA LYS A 72 -0.25 -10.61 8.86
C LYS A 72 -0.25 -12.12 8.66
N ILE A 73 0.21 -12.57 7.49
CA ILE A 73 0.31 -13.98 7.11
C ILE A 73 1.79 -14.28 6.81
N GLY A 74 2.47 -14.94 7.74
CA GLY A 74 3.93 -15.08 7.67
C GLY A 74 4.61 -13.71 7.73
N ASP A 75 5.40 -13.37 6.73
CA ASP A 75 6.07 -12.07 6.62
C ASP A 75 5.27 -11.04 5.79
N ILE A 76 4.14 -11.44 5.21
CA ILE A 76 3.30 -10.58 4.37
C ILE A 76 2.22 -9.94 5.24
N TYR A 77 2.13 -8.63 5.17
CA TYR A 77 1.01 -7.86 5.71
C TYR A 77 -0.08 -7.71 4.66
N ILE A 78 -1.32 -7.66 5.11
CA ILE A 78 -2.46 -7.22 4.32
C ILE A 78 -2.97 -5.93 4.95
N GLY A 79 -3.06 -4.88 4.15
CA GLY A 79 -3.66 -3.61 4.53
C GLY A 79 -4.90 -3.30 3.69
N ILE A 80 -5.81 -2.51 4.23
CA ILE A 80 -6.96 -1.96 3.51
C ILE A 80 -6.60 -0.54 3.07
N LEU A 81 -6.63 -0.28 1.77
CA LEU A 81 -6.28 1.03 1.22
C LEU A 81 -7.23 2.10 1.75
N ASP A 82 -6.65 3.14 2.35
CA ASP A 82 -7.38 4.12 3.16
C ASP A 82 -7.63 5.44 2.42
N ASN A 83 -7.22 5.50 1.16
CA ASN A 83 -7.40 6.66 0.30
C ASN A 83 -7.60 6.25 -1.17
N GLN A 84 -8.17 7.16 -1.95
CA GLN A 84 -8.33 6.97 -3.38
C GLN A 84 -7.08 7.47 -4.12
N PRO A 85 -6.51 6.72 -5.09
CA PRO A 85 -5.38 7.20 -5.89
C PRO A 85 -5.75 8.46 -6.68
N ALA A 86 -4.87 9.46 -6.67
CA ALA A 86 -5.09 10.74 -7.34
C ALA A 86 -4.91 10.66 -8.86
N CYS A 87 -4.08 9.73 -9.33
CA CYS A 87 -3.79 9.48 -10.73
C CYS A 87 -4.86 8.64 -11.45
N SER A 88 -5.81 8.06 -10.70
CA SER A 88 -6.88 7.26 -11.27
C SER A 88 -8.03 8.16 -11.72
N ASN A 89 -8.52 7.98 -12.96
CA ASN A 89 -9.76 8.61 -13.44
C ASN A 89 -11.03 7.99 -12.82
N PHE A 90 -10.91 7.31 -11.67
CA PHE A 90 -11.99 6.65 -10.93
C PHE A 90 -12.79 5.64 -11.76
N GLU A 91 -12.14 4.96 -12.70
CA GLU A 91 -12.80 3.93 -13.49
C GLU A 91 -13.07 2.68 -12.63
N ASP A 92 -14.31 2.17 -12.69
CA ASP A 92 -14.76 1.02 -11.89
C ASP A 92 -13.87 -0.23 -12.05
N ASN A 93 -13.13 -0.33 -13.16
CA ASN A 93 -12.29 -1.49 -13.47
C ASN A 93 -10.88 -1.45 -12.83
N VAL A 94 -10.47 -0.36 -12.18
CA VAL A 94 -9.10 -0.19 -11.64
C VAL A 94 -8.96 -0.74 -10.23
N TYR A 95 -8.06 -1.70 -10.00
CA TYR A 95 -7.93 -2.41 -8.70
C TYR A 95 -7.67 -1.48 -7.50
N LEU A 96 -6.83 -0.45 -7.66
CA LEU A 96 -6.54 0.45 -6.55
C LEU A 96 -7.72 1.42 -6.33
N CYS A 97 -8.50 1.14 -5.30
CA CYS A 97 -9.56 2.00 -4.81
C CYS A 97 -9.62 1.96 -3.28
N MET A 98 -10.26 2.96 -2.66
CA MET A 98 -10.51 2.94 -1.22
C MET A 98 -11.19 1.61 -0.82
N GLY A 99 -10.70 0.96 0.22
CA GLY A 99 -11.20 -0.33 0.70
C GLY A 99 -10.57 -1.55 0.02
N ALA A 100 -9.69 -1.40 -0.97
CA ALA A 100 -9.00 -2.54 -1.60
C ALA A 100 -7.93 -3.16 -0.67
N GLU A 101 -7.78 -4.49 -0.71
CA GLU A 101 -6.68 -5.18 -0.05
C GLU A 101 -5.35 -4.93 -0.78
N VAL A 102 -4.31 -4.62 -0.01
CA VAL A 102 -2.96 -4.42 -0.51
C VAL A 102 -2.01 -5.33 0.27
N PRO A 103 -1.39 -6.33 -0.39
CA PRO A 103 -0.32 -7.09 0.24
C PRO A 103 0.98 -6.27 0.24
N PHE A 104 1.72 -6.32 1.34
CA PHE A 104 3.02 -5.65 1.42
C PHE A 104 3.98 -6.35 2.38
N LEU A 105 5.27 -6.05 2.24
CA LEU A 105 6.33 -6.50 3.14
C LEU A 105 6.81 -5.32 3.97
N ALA A 106 7.52 -5.62 5.07
CA ALA A 106 8.17 -4.60 5.88
C ALA A 106 9.04 -3.65 5.01
N GLU A 107 9.71 -4.15 3.97
CA GLU A 107 10.56 -3.35 3.07
C GLU A 107 9.83 -2.24 2.30
N HIS A 108 8.49 -2.27 2.21
CA HIS A 108 7.69 -1.26 1.51
C HIS A 108 7.26 -0.09 2.41
N VAL A 109 7.41 -0.22 3.73
CA VAL A 109 6.87 0.74 4.70
C VAL A 109 7.75 1.98 4.79
N ILE A 110 7.18 3.15 4.51
CA ILE A 110 7.84 4.46 4.59
C ILE A 110 7.41 5.27 5.81
N ASP A 111 6.29 4.89 6.46
CA ASP A 111 5.81 5.52 7.69
C ASP A 111 4.83 4.61 8.43
N ILE A 112 4.67 4.81 9.74
CA ILE A 112 3.73 4.07 10.59
C ILE A 112 2.97 5.07 11.45
N ASP A 113 1.64 4.97 11.48
CA ASP A 113 0.76 5.84 12.27
C ASP A 113 -0.24 5.01 13.09
N ASP A 114 -0.74 5.61 14.18
CA ASP A 114 -1.78 5.05 15.04
C ASP A 114 -3.07 5.89 14.89
N PRO A 115 -3.94 5.56 13.90
CA PRO A 115 -5.19 6.28 13.70
C PRO A 115 -6.17 6.08 14.87
N PRO A 116 -7.17 6.95 15.03
CA PRO A 116 -8.20 6.82 16.07
C PRO A 116 -8.90 5.45 16.04
N GLN A 117 -9.14 4.85 17.20
CA GLN A 117 -9.68 3.49 17.31
C GLN A 117 -11.07 3.35 16.68
N ASP A 118 -11.93 4.36 16.80
CA ASP A 118 -13.26 4.38 16.19
C ASP A 118 -13.20 4.35 14.66
N TYR A 119 -12.21 5.02 14.08
CA TYR A 119 -11.94 4.96 12.64
C TYR A 119 -11.44 3.58 12.21
N VAL A 120 -10.51 3.00 12.97
CA VAL A 120 -9.99 1.65 12.73
C VAL A 120 -11.11 0.61 12.78
N ASP A 121 -11.97 0.68 13.80
CA ASP A 121 -13.10 -0.23 13.98
C ASP A 121 -14.08 -0.12 12.82
N TRP A 122 -14.35 1.11 12.34
CA TRP A 122 -15.17 1.33 11.15
C TRP A 122 -14.53 0.72 9.90
N GLN A 123 -13.28 1.06 9.59
CA GLN A 123 -12.59 0.63 8.36
C GLN A 123 -12.43 -0.90 8.32
N LEU A 124 -11.99 -1.50 9.43
CA LEU A 124 -11.79 -2.96 9.53
C LEU A 124 -13.10 -3.75 9.74
N GLY A 125 -14.20 -3.06 10.02
CA GLY A 125 -15.55 -3.62 10.08
C GLY A 125 -16.23 -3.73 8.72
N GLN A 126 -15.75 -3.00 7.71
CA GLN A 126 -16.26 -3.11 6.34
C GLN A 126 -15.73 -4.35 5.63
N LYS A 127 -16.49 -4.82 4.63
CA LYS A 127 -15.95 -5.78 3.66
C LYS A 127 -14.97 -5.04 2.75
N PRO A 128 -13.79 -5.62 2.44
CA PRO A 128 -12.91 -5.03 1.45
C PRO A 128 -13.64 -4.87 0.12
N GLU A 129 -13.44 -3.71 -0.52
CA GLU A 129 -14.02 -3.41 -1.83
C GLU A 129 -13.44 -4.36 -2.89
N ARG A 130 -12.16 -4.69 -2.74
CA ARG A 130 -11.46 -5.68 -3.57
C ARG A 130 -10.56 -6.53 -2.70
N VAL A 131 -10.57 -7.83 -2.96
CA VAL A 131 -9.81 -8.83 -2.20
C VAL A 131 -8.58 -9.21 -3.01
N TRP A 132 -7.41 -9.30 -2.37
CA TRP A 132 -6.19 -9.69 -3.06
C TRP A 132 -6.13 -11.23 -3.18
N PRO A 133 -5.78 -11.78 -4.36
CA PRO A 133 -5.69 -13.22 -4.53
C PRO A 133 -4.72 -13.86 -3.52
N ARG A 134 -5.22 -14.82 -2.75
CA ARG A 134 -4.46 -15.53 -1.71
C ARG A 134 -3.68 -16.74 -2.23
N GLN A 135 -3.88 -17.11 -3.50
CA GLN A 135 -3.29 -18.28 -4.17
C GLN A 135 -1.78 -18.11 -4.42
#